data_AF-A0A193C9K5-F1
#
_entry.id   AF-A0A193C9K5-F1
#
_cell.length_a   1.000
_cell.length_b   1.000
_cell.length_c   1.000
_cell.angle_alpha   90.00
_cell.angle_beta   90.00
_cell.angle_gamma   90.00
#
_symmetry.space_group_name_H-M   'P 1'
#
loop_
_entity.id
_entity.type
_entity.pdbx_description
1 polymer ?
#
loop_
_entity_poly.entity_id
_entity_poly.type
_entity_poly.pdbx_seq_one_letter_code
_entity_poly.pdbx_strand_id
1 'polypeptide(L)'
;MGDEATIELAQEIRGTVQVLGGSFMTSPELAEVETEVGLPPRTLYLRGRSAILGDPPPKVVAELFGIFPHWLFEFALPPAMAALDAASAVRAYSWSSAKWGRVNLSDADDPGRLADLLFRLVDSADASGLALFAGWQLAERPADDVGRLAFALMVFREFRGGVHFAALRAVGLTVPEAVVADPEGGRGRLLRTAWSEEAADALIAAAEAKGDLRGRWRHAERLTDERVAELLAVTLTGDERDELRRRLSALRDASALIS
;
A
#
# COMPACT_ATOMS: atom_id res chain seq x y z
N MET A 1 -6.53 5.14 -22.45
CA MET A 1 -6.80 6.47 -21.87
C MET A 1 -8.20 6.47 -21.30
N GLY A 2 -8.30 6.49 -19.96
CA GLY A 2 -9.57 6.77 -19.29
C GLY A 2 -10.08 8.16 -19.66
N ASP A 3 -11.40 8.34 -19.61
CA ASP A 3 -11.99 9.68 -19.73
C ASP A 3 -11.58 10.56 -18.53
N GLU A 4 -11.69 11.88 -18.71
CA GLU A 4 -11.27 12.89 -17.71
C GLU A 4 -11.98 12.67 -16.36
N ALA A 5 -13.27 12.35 -16.38
CA ALA A 5 -14.07 12.06 -15.18
C ALA A 5 -13.57 10.83 -14.40
N THR A 6 -13.05 9.81 -15.08
CA THR A 6 -12.50 8.62 -14.42
C THR A 6 -11.10 8.88 -13.86
N ILE A 7 -10.32 9.78 -14.48
CA ILE A 7 -9.05 10.26 -13.91
C ILE A 7 -9.30 11.07 -12.64
N GLU A 8 -10.28 11.96 -12.65
CA GLU A 8 -10.72 12.69 -11.45
C GLU A 8 -11.13 11.72 -10.33
N LEU A 9 -11.92 10.68 -10.65
CA LEU A 9 -12.25 9.64 -9.67
C LEU A 9 -11.02 8.96 -9.08
N ALA A 10 -10.05 8.56 -9.92
CA ALA A 10 -8.82 7.93 -9.46
C ALA A 10 -8.04 8.83 -8.48
N GLN A 11 -8.00 10.14 -8.74
CA GLN A 11 -7.38 11.13 -7.87
C GLN A 11 -8.14 11.31 -6.55
N GLU A 12 -9.47 11.35 -6.59
CA GLU A 12 -10.35 11.53 -5.43
C GLU A 12 -10.22 10.37 -4.43
N ILE A 13 -10.22 9.13 -4.93
CA ILE A 13 -10.17 7.94 -4.06
C ILE A 13 -8.77 7.64 -3.51
N ARG A 14 -7.71 8.19 -4.13
CA ARG A 14 -6.31 7.93 -3.79
C ARG A 14 -6.04 8.09 -2.29
N GLY A 15 -6.46 9.21 -1.71
CA GLY A 15 -6.18 9.51 -0.30
C GLY A 15 -6.80 8.48 0.62
N THR A 16 -8.08 8.16 0.41
CA THR A 16 -8.81 7.15 1.19
C THR A 16 -8.17 5.77 1.07
N VAL A 17 -7.89 5.31 -0.15
CA VAL A 17 -7.27 3.98 -0.39
C VAL A 17 -5.90 3.90 0.26
N GLN A 18 -5.07 4.92 0.10
CA GLN A 18 -3.71 4.94 0.63
C GLN A 18 -3.68 4.92 2.16
N VAL A 19 -4.56 5.72 2.80
CA VAL A 19 -4.67 5.82 4.25
C VAL A 19 -5.28 4.55 4.82
N LEU A 20 -6.52 4.21 4.45
CA LEU A 20 -7.23 3.08 5.06
C LEU A 20 -6.57 1.73 4.74
N GLY A 21 -6.07 1.54 3.52
CA GLY A 21 -5.36 0.32 3.15
C GLY A 21 -4.01 0.15 3.85
N GLY A 22 -3.49 1.20 4.50
CA GLY A 22 -2.24 1.19 5.25
C GLY A 22 -2.39 1.34 6.77
N SER A 23 -3.53 1.78 7.29
CA SER A 23 -3.67 2.15 8.72
C SER A 23 -3.37 1.00 9.69
N PHE A 24 -3.78 -0.23 9.38
CA PHE A 24 -3.51 -1.40 10.23
C PHE A 24 -2.01 -1.69 10.38
N MET A 25 -1.18 -1.25 9.43
CA MET A 25 0.25 -1.56 9.37
C MET A 25 1.06 -0.99 10.55
N THR A 26 0.47 -0.04 11.28
CA THR A 26 1.05 0.58 12.48
C THR A 26 0.07 0.57 13.66
N SER A 27 -0.98 -0.26 13.61
CA SER A 27 -2.06 -0.22 14.59
C SER A 27 -1.80 -1.12 15.81
N PRO A 28 -2.54 -0.91 16.91
CA PRO A 28 -2.51 -1.81 18.06
C PRO A 28 -2.87 -3.25 17.70
N GLU A 29 -3.82 -3.47 16.78
CA GLU A 29 -4.27 -4.81 16.37
C GLU A 29 -3.16 -5.60 15.68
N LEU A 30 -2.29 -4.94 14.90
CA LEU A 30 -1.09 -5.59 14.35
C LEU A 30 -0.11 -5.96 15.46
N ALA A 31 0.11 -5.09 16.43
CA ALA A 31 0.98 -5.38 17.57
C ALA A 31 0.46 -6.53 18.47
N GLU A 32 -0.86 -6.62 18.63
CA GLU A 32 -1.51 -7.75 19.30
C GLU A 32 -1.25 -9.06 18.56
N VAL A 33 -1.45 -9.09 17.24
CA VAL A 33 -1.20 -10.30 16.45
C VAL A 33 0.29 -10.66 16.45
N GLU A 34 1.19 -9.68 16.40
CA GLU A 34 2.64 -9.91 16.57
C GLU A 34 2.93 -10.62 17.89
N THR A 35 2.33 -10.16 18.98
CA THR A 35 2.46 -10.79 20.31
C THR A 35 1.93 -12.23 20.31
N GLU A 36 0.76 -12.46 19.71
CA GLU A 36 0.12 -13.79 19.59
C GLU A 36 1.01 -14.79 18.84
N VAL A 37 1.72 -14.34 17.80
CA VAL A 37 2.61 -15.20 16.99
C VAL A 37 4.07 -15.16 17.43
N GLY A 38 4.38 -14.54 18.58
CA GLY A 38 5.71 -14.52 19.17
C GLY A 38 6.72 -13.63 18.43
N LEU A 39 6.26 -12.63 17.69
CA LEU A 39 7.11 -11.68 16.97
C LEU A 39 7.26 -10.34 17.73
N PRO A 40 8.42 -9.67 17.63
CA PRO A 40 8.59 -8.32 18.14
C PRO A 40 7.66 -7.31 17.42
N PRO A 41 7.36 -6.16 18.05
CA PRO A 41 6.56 -5.11 17.43
C PRO A 41 7.11 -4.64 16.07
N ARG A 42 6.22 -4.33 15.12
CA ARG A 42 6.49 -3.86 13.75
C ARG A 42 7.19 -4.89 12.83
N THR A 43 7.30 -6.14 13.25
CA THR A 43 7.86 -7.22 12.43
C THR A 43 6.91 -7.67 11.33
N LEU A 44 5.60 -7.80 11.59
CA LEU A 44 4.62 -8.25 10.60
C LEU A 44 4.46 -7.25 9.45
N TYR A 45 4.75 -5.97 9.66
CA TYR A 45 4.81 -5.00 8.57
C TYR A 45 5.83 -5.40 7.47
N LEU A 46 7.01 -5.89 7.88
CA LEU A 46 8.04 -6.32 6.94
C LEU A 46 7.83 -7.79 6.56
N ARG A 47 7.79 -8.67 7.56
CA ARG A 47 7.66 -10.12 7.39
C ARG A 47 6.32 -10.51 6.79
N GLY A 48 5.21 -10.10 7.41
CA GLY A 48 3.86 -10.46 6.98
C GLY A 48 3.54 -9.97 5.58
N ARG A 49 3.84 -8.69 5.29
CA ARG A 49 3.60 -8.10 3.97
C ARG A 49 4.42 -8.74 2.84
N SER A 50 5.69 -9.11 3.11
CA SER A 50 6.58 -9.72 2.11
C SER A 50 6.42 -11.25 1.98
N ALA A 51 5.90 -11.91 3.02
CA ALA A 51 5.73 -13.35 3.08
C ALA A 51 4.84 -13.93 1.98
N ILE A 52 4.00 -13.10 1.35
CA ILE A 52 3.19 -13.53 0.22
C ILE A 52 4.02 -13.99 -0.99
N LEU A 53 5.31 -13.61 -1.03
CA LEU A 53 6.30 -14.04 -2.02
C LEU A 53 7.16 -15.22 -1.53
N GLY A 54 6.80 -15.84 -0.40
CA GLY A 54 7.64 -16.82 0.29
C GLY A 54 8.71 -16.15 1.14
N ASP A 55 9.96 -16.58 0.96
CA ASP A 55 11.13 -16.07 1.69
C ASP A 55 12.21 -15.51 0.73
N PRO A 56 11.89 -14.44 -0.03
CA PRO A 56 12.87 -13.79 -0.89
C PRO A 56 14.04 -13.19 -0.07
N PRO A 57 15.24 -13.03 -0.66
CA PRO A 57 16.37 -12.42 0.03
C PRO A 57 16.03 -11.03 0.59
N PRO A 58 16.53 -10.62 1.78
CA PRO A 58 16.14 -9.35 2.40
C PRO A 58 16.34 -8.11 1.52
N LYS A 59 17.41 -8.07 0.73
CA LYS A 59 17.66 -6.97 -0.22
C LYS A 59 16.61 -6.89 -1.33
N VAL A 60 16.08 -8.02 -1.79
CA VAL A 60 14.98 -8.04 -2.77
C VAL A 60 13.72 -7.46 -2.14
N VAL A 61 13.43 -7.79 -0.88
CA VAL A 61 12.28 -7.18 -0.16
C VAL A 61 12.47 -5.68 0.01
N ALA A 62 13.70 -5.22 0.26
CA ALA A 62 14.00 -3.81 0.36
C ALA A 62 13.66 -3.04 -0.93
N GLU A 63 14.03 -3.58 -2.08
CA GLU A 63 13.70 -3.01 -3.40
C GLU A 63 12.18 -3.02 -3.67
N LEU A 64 11.47 -4.07 -3.24
CA LEU A 64 10.01 -4.16 -3.39
C LEU A 64 9.25 -3.14 -2.53
N PHE A 65 9.79 -2.77 -1.37
CA PHE A 65 9.20 -1.77 -0.49
C PHE A 65 9.63 -0.35 -0.88
N GLY A 66 10.86 -0.20 -1.39
CA GLY A 66 11.42 0.98 -2.02
C GLY A 66 11.67 2.19 -1.11
N ILE A 67 11.04 2.29 0.06
CA ILE A 67 11.07 3.50 0.90
C ILE A 67 12.07 3.41 2.08
N PHE A 68 12.48 2.20 2.45
CA PHE A 68 13.37 1.95 3.59
C PHE A 68 14.79 1.59 3.12
N PRO A 69 15.81 1.87 3.92
CA PRO A 69 17.18 1.48 3.59
C PRO A 69 17.38 -0.04 3.71
N HIS A 70 18.29 -0.60 2.92
CA HIS A 70 18.51 -2.04 2.84
C HIS A 70 18.88 -2.70 4.18
N TRP A 71 19.66 -1.99 5.01
CA TRP A 71 20.11 -2.50 6.30
C TRP A 71 18.95 -2.91 7.20
N LEU A 72 17.81 -2.21 7.12
CA LEU A 72 16.64 -2.49 7.96
C LEU A 72 16.11 -3.90 7.68
N PHE A 73 16.07 -4.30 6.41
CA PHE A 73 15.60 -5.63 6.01
C PHE A 73 16.63 -6.70 6.32
N GLU A 74 17.92 -6.43 6.07
CA GLU A 74 19.01 -7.34 6.43
C GLU A 74 19.05 -7.63 7.93
N PHE A 75 18.67 -6.65 8.76
CA PHE A 75 18.54 -6.80 10.19
C PHE A 75 17.25 -7.53 10.60
N ALA A 76 16.09 -7.09 10.11
CA ALA A 76 14.79 -7.49 10.64
C ALA A 76 14.24 -8.80 10.04
N LEU A 77 14.48 -9.07 8.75
CA LEU A 77 13.84 -10.20 8.09
C LEU A 77 14.41 -11.57 8.46
N PRO A 78 15.74 -11.79 8.54
CA PRO A 78 16.27 -13.11 8.87
C PRO A 78 15.71 -13.72 10.18
N PRO A 79 15.72 -13.01 11.33
CA PRO A 79 15.13 -13.57 12.55
C PRO A 79 13.61 -13.76 12.43
N ALA A 80 12.90 -12.87 11.72
CA ALA A 80 11.45 -12.98 11.54
C ALA A 80 11.06 -14.18 10.66
N MET A 81 11.82 -14.47 9.61
CA MET A 81 11.64 -15.64 8.74
C MET A 81 11.94 -16.94 9.51
N ALA A 82 12.93 -16.94 10.40
CA ALA A 82 13.22 -18.08 11.25
C ALA A 82 12.13 -18.33 12.32
N ALA A 83 11.48 -17.27 12.80
CA ALA A 83 10.45 -17.35 13.84
C ALA A 83 9.06 -17.70 13.29
N LEU A 84 8.70 -17.24 12.09
CA LEU A 84 7.37 -17.43 11.50
C LEU A 84 7.47 -17.76 10.00
N ASP A 85 7.00 -18.94 9.63
CA ASP A 85 6.95 -19.39 8.23
C ASP A 85 6.07 -18.48 7.37
N ALA A 86 6.26 -18.52 6.05
CA ALA A 86 5.64 -17.57 5.14
C ALA A 86 4.10 -17.68 5.14
N ALA A 87 3.55 -18.90 5.16
CA ALA A 87 2.11 -19.09 5.16
C ALA A 87 1.48 -18.58 6.46
N SER A 88 2.12 -18.84 7.61
CA SER A 88 1.69 -18.32 8.90
C SER A 88 1.81 -16.80 8.99
N ALA A 89 2.86 -16.21 8.42
CA ALA A 89 3.04 -14.76 8.35
C ALA A 89 1.98 -14.08 7.47
N VAL A 90 1.62 -14.66 6.32
CA VAL A 90 0.52 -14.17 5.46
C VAL A 90 -0.82 -14.21 6.21
N ARG A 91 -1.12 -15.32 6.91
CA ARG A 91 -2.34 -15.44 7.72
C ARG A 91 -2.37 -14.42 8.86
N ALA A 92 -1.27 -14.27 9.59
CA ALA A 92 -1.15 -13.30 10.67
C ALA A 92 -1.33 -11.86 10.19
N TYR A 93 -0.71 -11.49 9.05
CA TYR A 93 -0.86 -10.16 8.47
C TYR A 93 -2.29 -9.90 8.01
N SER A 94 -2.91 -10.85 7.30
CA SER A 94 -4.31 -10.75 6.86
C SER A 94 -5.27 -10.65 8.05
N TRP A 95 -5.00 -11.42 9.12
CA TRP A 95 -5.76 -11.38 10.36
C TRP A 95 -5.63 -10.04 11.08
N SER A 96 -4.44 -9.45 11.12
CA SER A 96 -4.26 -8.10 11.70
C SER A 96 -5.06 -7.03 10.94
N SER A 97 -5.12 -7.12 9.61
CA SER A 97 -5.95 -6.24 8.78
C SER A 97 -7.44 -6.43 9.08
N ALA A 98 -7.91 -7.67 9.23
CA ALA A 98 -9.29 -7.96 9.57
C ALA A 98 -9.66 -7.50 10.99
N LYS A 99 -8.80 -7.71 11.99
CA LYS A 99 -8.98 -7.19 13.36
C LYS A 99 -9.10 -5.67 13.35
N TRP A 100 -8.17 -4.97 12.68
CA TRP A 100 -8.23 -3.53 12.54
C TRP A 100 -9.52 -3.07 11.86
N GLY A 101 -9.93 -3.75 10.78
CA GLY A 101 -11.19 -3.47 10.08
C GLY A 101 -12.40 -3.57 11.01
N ARG A 102 -12.50 -4.61 11.83
CA ARG A 102 -13.61 -4.80 12.78
C ARG A 102 -13.72 -3.69 13.82
N VAL A 103 -12.61 -3.04 14.15
CA VAL A 103 -12.59 -1.93 15.11
C VAL A 103 -12.89 -0.60 14.41
N ASN A 104 -12.34 -0.38 13.21
CA ASN A 104 -12.29 0.94 12.58
C ASN A 104 -13.27 1.13 11.41
N LEU A 105 -13.84 0.04 10.89
CA LEU A 105 -14.74 0.02 9.73
C LEU A 105 -16.07 -0.70 10.04
N SER A 106 -16.40 -0.98 11.30
CA SER A 106 -17.64 -1.65 11.69
C SER A 106 -18.90 -0.88 11.30
N ASP A 107 -18.81 0.44 11.29
CA ASP A 107 -19.93 1.35 11.02
C ASP A 107 -20.02 1.73 9.54
N ALA A 108 -19.23 1.08 8.69
CA ALA A 108 -19.32 1.24 7.25
C ALA A 108 -20.72 0.84 6.76
N ASP A 109 -21.33 1.67 5.93
CA ASP A 109 -22.57 1.31 5.24
C ASP A 109 -22.28 0.22 4.19
N ASP A 110 -22.89 -0.95 4.38
CA ASP A 110 -22.76 -2.14 3.52
C ASP A 110 -21.29 -2.44 3.13
N PRO A 111 -20.46 -2.89 4.10
CA PRO A 111 -19.03 -3.12 3.87
C PRO A 111 -18.80 -4.22 2.84
N GLY A 112 -19.71 -5.19 2.74
CA GLY A 112 -19.66 -6.29 1.77
C GLY A 112 -19.74 -5.76 0.34
N ARG A 113 -20.68 -4.84 0.06
CA ARG A 113 -20.81 -4.23 -1.26
C ARG A 113 -19.58 -3.41 -1.66
N LEU A 114 -19.01 -2.63 -0.74
CA LEU A 114 -17.79 -1.89 -1.04
C LEU A 114 -16.60 -2.83 -1.28
N ALA A 115 -16.48 -3.89 -0.47
CA ALA A 115 -15.47 -4.92 -0.68
C ALA A 115 -15.62 -5.58 -2.07
N ASP A 116 -16.85 -5.89 -2.51
CA ASP A 116 -17.11 -6.46 -3.83
C ASP A 116 -16.66 -5.56 -4.98
N LEU A 117 -16.93 -4.25 -4.89
CA LEU A 117 -16.47 -3.28 -5.91
C LEU A 117 -14.94 -3.22 -5.98
N LEU A 118 -14.26 -3.18 -4.83
CA LEU A 118 -12.80 -3.19 -4.76
C LEU A 118 -12.22 -4.53 -5.25
N PHE A 119 -12.83 -5.65 -4.89
CA PHE A 119 -12.37 -6.96 -5.37
C PHE A 119 -12.54 -7.13 -6.87
N ARG A 120 -13.59 -6.59 -7.48
CA ARG A 120 -13.69 -6.60 -8.95
C ARG A 120 -12.51 -5.89 -9.61
N LEU A 121 -12.08 -4.76 -9.07
CA LEU A 121 -10.88 -4.04 -9.53
C LEU A 121 -9.62 -4.88 -9.31
N VAL A 122 -9.44 -5.42 -8.11
CA VAL A 122 -8.32 -6.31 -7.78
C VAL A 122 -8.27 -7.51 -8.72
N ASP A 123 -9.40 -8.16 -8.99
CA ASP A 123 -9.49 -9.39 -9.79
C ASP A 123 -9.30 -9.13 -11.28
N SER A 124 -9.60 -7.92 -11.75
CA SER A 124 -9.45 -7.52 -13.16
C SER A 124 -8.09 -6.90 -13.47
N ALA A 125 -7.32 -6.51 -12.46
CA ALA A 125 -6.03 -5.88 -12.64
C ALA A 125 -4.94 -6.86 -13.10
N ASP A 126 -4.18 -6.46 -14.13
CA ASP A 126 -2.97 -7.17 -14.51
C ASP A 126 -1.87 -6.95 -13.46
N ALA A 127 -1.39 -8.05 -12.88
CA ALA A 127 -0.37 -8.03 -11.85
C ALA A 127 1.07 -8.14 -12.40
N SER A 128 1.25 -8.19 -13.72
CA SER A 128 2.55 -8.30 -14.37
C SER A 128 3.47 -7.14 -13.95
N GLY A 129 4.63 -7.49 -13.39
CA GLY A 129 5.59 -6.50 -12.86
C GLY A 129 5.23 -5.93 -11.48
N LEU A 130 4.11 -6.33 -10.88
CA LEU A 130 3.62 -5.84 -9.59
C LEU A 130 3.70 -6.95 -8.51
N ALA A 131 4.91 -7.44 -8.20
CA ALA A 131 5.09 -8.68 -7.44
C ALA A 131 4.30 -8.78 -6.13
N LEU A 132 4.36 -7.77 -5.25
CA LEU A 132 3.60 -7.78 -3.99
C LEU A 132 2.09 -7.85 -4.24
N PHE A 133 1.59 -7.04 -5.18
CA PHE A 133 0.18 -7.09 -5.58
C PHE A 133 -0.19 -8.46 -6.15
N ALA A 134 0.63 -9.04 -7.03
CA ALA A 134 0.39 -10.36 -7.62
C ALA A 134 0.22 -11.45 -6.56
N GLY A 135 1.06 -11.42 -5.52
CA GLY A 135 0.91 -12.32 -4.38
C GLY A 135 -0.39 -12.07 -3.63
N TRP A 136 -0.65 -10.81 -3.24
CA TRP A 136 -1.79 -10.44 -2.40
C TRP A 136 -3.15 -10.60 -3.12
N GLN A 137 -3.17 -10.46 -4.45
CA GLN A 137 -4.33 -10.73 -5.31
C GLN A 137 -4.79 -12.19 -5.23
N LEU A 138 -3.85 -13.13 -5.04
CA LEU A 138 -4.10 -14.58 -4.96
C LEU A 138 -4.28 -15.10 -3.52
N ALA A 139 -4.10 -14.24 -2.52
CA ALA A 139 -4.21 -14.64 -1.12
C ALA A 139 -5.66 -14.95 -0.72
N GLU A 140 -5.82 -15.79 0.30
CA GLU A 140 -7.12 -16.12 0.87
C GLU A 140 -7.79 -14.86 1.45
N ARG A 141 -9.03 -14.61 1.03
CA ARG A 141 -9.82 -13.47 1.50
C ARG A 141 -10.47 -13.80 2.84
N PRO A 142 -10.58 -12.84 3.78
CA PRO A 142 -11.42 -13.02 4.97
C PRO A 142 -12.87 -13.38 4.60
N ALA A 143 -13.57 -14.06 5.49
CA ALA A 143 -14.94 -14.52 5.23
C ALA A 143 -16.01 -13.47 5.56
N ASP A 144 -15.78 -12.63 6.58
CA ASP A 144 -16.74 -11.61 7.01
C ASP A 144 -16.58 -10.32 6.22
N ASP A 145 -17.68 -9.59 6.01
CA ASP A 145 -17.71 -8.42 5.13
C ASP A 145 -16.79 -7.27 5.54
N VAL A 146 -16.65 -7.01 6.85
CA VAL A 146 -15.78 -5.93 7.34
C VAL A 146 -14.30 -6.30 7.18
N GLY A 147 -13.93 -7.54 7.51
CA GLY A 147 -12.59 -8.06 7.24
C GLY A 147 -12.27 -8.07 5.75
N ARG A 148 -13.22 -8.48 4.91
CA ARG A 148 -13.13 -8.42 3.44
C ARG A 148 -12.86 -7.01 2.94
N LEU A 149 -13.55 -6.01 3.47
CA LEU A 149 -13.33 -4.60 3.11
C LEU A 149 -11.93 -4.13 3.47
N ALA A 150 -11.47 -4.37 4.70
CA ALA A 150 -10.12 -3.99 5.14
C ALA A 150 -9.04 -4.64 4.26
N PHE A 151 -9.22 -5.92 3.95
CA PHE A 151 -8.32 -6.66 3.08
C PHE A 151 -8.35 -6.10 1.64
N ALA A 152 -9.52 -5.86 1.07
CA ALA A 152 -9.65 -5.31 -0.28
C ALA A 152 -8.98 -3.93 -0.42
N LEU A 153 -9.11 -3.06 0.58
CA LEU A 153 -8.42 -1.77 0.64
C LEU A 153 -6.89 -1.94 0.64
N MET A 154 -6.38 -2.88 1.45
CA MET A 154 -4.94 -3.19 1.49
C MET A 154 -4.44 -3.71 0.13
N VAL A 155 -5.12 -4.67 -0.48
CA VAL A 155 -4.71 -5.24 -1.78
C VAL A 155 -4.79 -4.19 -2.89
N PHE A 156 -5.84 -3.37 -2.92
CA PHE A 156 -5.96 -2.29 -3.92
C PHE A 156 -4.91 -1.19 -3.71
N ARG A 157 -4.50 -0.92 -2.46
CA ARG A 157 -3.34 -0.08 -2.16
C ARG A 157 -2.04 -0.69 -2.68
N GLU A 158 -1.84 -2.01 -2.58
CA GLU A 158 -0.67 -2.67 -3.17
C GLU A 158 -0.65 -2.56 -4.69
N PHE A 159 -1.80 -2.69 -5.36
CA PHE A 159 -1.93 -2.42 -6.80
C PHE A 159 -1.47 -1.00 -7.14
N ARG A 160 -2.05 0.01 -6.48
CA ARG A 160 -1.70 1.42 -6.75
C ARG A 160 -0.22 1.68 -6.46
N GLY A 161 0.31 1.14 -5.36
CA GLY A 161 1.72 1.29 -5.00
C GLY A 161 2.66 0.70 -6.04
N GLY A 162 2.36 -0.51 -6.55
CA GLY A 162 3.13 -1.14 -7.62
C GLY A 162 3.10 -0.33 -8.91
N VAL A 163 1.93 0.12 -9.35
CA VAL A 163 1.76 1.01 -10.51
C VAL A 163 2.57 2.30 -10.33
N HIS A 164 2.51 2.89 -9.13
CA HIS A 164 3.24 4.11 -8.83
C HIS A 164 4.75 3.90 -8.90
N PHE A 165 5.26 2.79 -8.37
CA PHE A 165 6.69 2.47 -8.44
C PHE A 165 7.14 2.29 -9.89
N ALA A 166 6.34 1.61 -10.73
CA ALA A 166 6.62 1.50 -12.16
C ALA A 166 6.63 2.88 -12.85
N ALA A 167 5.66 3.75 -12.53
CA ALA A 167 5.60 5.11 -13.06
C ALA A 167 6.81 5.95 -12.66
N LEU A 168 7.28 5.84 -11.40
CA LEU A 168 8.50 6.50 -10.92
C LEU A 168 9.72 6.07 -11.72
N ARG A 169 9.88 4.75 -11.95
CA ARG A 169 10.99 4.23 -12.77
C ARG A 169 10.91 4.75 -14.20
N ALA A 170 9.73 4.83 -14.81
CA ALA A 170 9.53 5.33 -16.17
C ALA A 170 9.93 6.81 -16.33
N VAL A 171 9.81 7.61 -15.27
CA VAL A 171 10.24 9.03 -15.26
C VAL A 171 11.67 9.23 -14.72
N GLY A 172 12.41 8.14 -14.48
CA GLY A 172 13.80 8.17 -14.03
C GLY A 172 14.00 8.54 -12.55
N LEU A 173 12.98 8.33 -11.71
CA LEU A 173 13.06 8.43 -10.26
C LEU A 173 13.15 7.03 -9.64
N THR A 174 14.03 6.87 -8.65
CA THR A 174 13.95 5.78 -7.68
C THR A 174 12.86 6.10 -6.64
N VAL A 175 12.39 5.09 -5.92
CA VAL A 175 11.40 5.30 -4.86
C VAL A 175 11.94 6.20 -3.73
N PRO A 176 13.19 6.06 -3.24
CA PRO A 176 13.75 6.99 -2.25
C PRO A 176 13.87 8.43 -2.77
N GLU A 177 14.26 8.63 -4.04
CA GLU A 177 14.28 9.97 -4.66
C GLU A 177 12.85 10.57 -4.75
N ALA A 178 11.83 9.74 -4.95
CA ALA A 178 10.44 10.18 -4.92
C ALA A 178 10.03 10.65 -3.52
N VAL A 179 10.49 10.00 -2.45
CA VAL A 179 10.29 10.45 -1.07
C VAL A 179 10.92 11.84 -0.85
N VAL A 180 12.07 12.14 -1.46
CA VAL A 180 12.67 13.49 -1.42
C VAL A 180 11.82 14.51 -2.17
N ALA A 181 11.25 14.13 -3.32
CA ALA A 181 10.46 15.02 -4.17
C ALA A 181 9.03 15.28 -3.67
N ASP A 182 8.48 14.37 -2.87
CA ASP A 182 7.15 14.41 -2.28
C ASP A 182 6.99 15.64 -1.35
N PRO A 183 5.95 16.49 -1.54
CA PRO A 183 5.63 17.60 -0.64
C PRO A 183 5.46 17.20 0.84
N GLU A 184 4.99 15.99 1.12
CA GLU A 184 4.83 15.44 2.48
C GLU A 184 6.01 14.55 2.92
N GLY A 185 7.07 14.51 2.10
CA GLY A 185 8.26 13.70 2.29
C GLY A 185 9.46 14.49 2.80
N GLY A 186 10.58 14.38 2.08
CA GLY A 186 11.85 15.02 2.40
C GLY A 186 12.61 14.36 3.57
N ARG A 187 13.63 15.08 4.07
CA ARG A 187 14.57 14.60 5.10
C ARG A 187 13.86 14.03 6.32
N GLY A 188 12.83 14.72 6.83
CA GLY A 188 12.09 14.30 8.01
C GLY A 188 11.41 12.93 7.83
N ARG A 189 10.89 12.64 6.64
CA ARG A 189 10.29 11.33 6.33
C ARG A 189 11.37 10.25 6.24
N LEU A 190 12.49 10.52 5.57
CA LEU A 190 13.63 9.58 5.48
C LEU A 190 14.11 9.13 6.87
N LEU A 191 14.33 10.08 7.79
CA LEU A 191 14.79 9.78 9.15
C LEU A 191 13.77 8.93 9.94
N ARG A 192 12.47 9.19 9.77
CA ARG A 192 11.40 8.35 10.39
C ARG A 192 11.33 6.95 9.78
N THR A 193 11.86 6.76 8.57
CA THR A 193 11.97 5.47 7.87
C THR A 193 13.37 4.85 7.99
N ALA A 194 14.06 5.09 9.10
CA ALA A 194 15.32 4.44 9.48
C ALA A 194 16.54 4.79 8.61
N TRP A 195 16.46 5.82 7.76
CA TRP A 195 17.66 6.35 7.10
C TRP A 195 18.54 7.06 8.14
N SER A 196 19.85 6.83 8.08
CA SER A 196 20.80 7.64 8.84
C SER A 196 20.83 9.07 8.28
N GLU A 197 21.26 10.04 9.09
CA GLU A 197 21.42 11.42 8.65
C GLU A 197 22.32 11.53 7.43
N GLU A 198 23.49 10.88 7.48
CA GLU A 198 24.45 10.86 6.38
C GLU A 198 23.87 10.26 5.08
N ALA A 199 23.17 9.12 5.18
CA ALA A 199 22.57 8.49 4.00
C ALA A 199 21.40 9.31 3.45
N ALA A 200 20.60 9.94 4.30
CA ALA A 200 19.51 10.82 3.90
C ALA A 200 20.05 12.06 3.17
N ASP A 201 21.09 12.70 3.71
CA ASP A 201 21.69 13.90 3.13
C ASP A 201 22.37 13.59 1.79
N ALA A 202 23.04 12.43 1.68
CA ALA A 202 23.61 11.96 0.43
C ALA A 202 22.54 11.67 -0.64
N LEU A 203 21.42 11.02 -0.25
CA LEU A 203 20.29 10.77 -1.13
C LEU A 203 19.65 12.08 -1.63
N ILE A 204 19.44 13.04 -0.73
CA ILE A 204 18.88 14.36 -1.07
C ILE A 204 19.78 15.05 -2.09
N ALA A 205 21.09 15.12 -1.84
CA ALA A 205 22.04 15.74 -2.75
C ALA A 205 22.03 15.06 -4.14
N ALA A 206 22.02 13.73 -4.19
CA ALA A 206 21.96 12.97 -5.43
C ALA A 206 20.63 13.18 -6.19
N ALA A 207 19.51 13.26 -5.46
CA ALA A 207 18.21 13.54 -6.04
C ALA A 207 18.17 14.97 -6.63
N GLU A 208 18.59 15.97 -5.87
CA GLU A 208 18.55 17.39 -6.27
C GLU A 208 19.43 17.67 -7.49
N ALA A 209 20.54 16.93 -7.66
CA ALA A 209 21.41 17.01 -8.84
C ALA A 209 20.69 16.70 -10.17
N LYS A 210 19.50 16.07 -10.16
CA LYS A 210 18.68 15.85 -11.37
C LYS A 210 17.98 17.13 -11.87
N GLY A 211 17.82 18.15 -11.03
CA GLY A 211 17.29 19.47 -11.41
C GLY A 211 15.76 19.58 -11.59
N ASP A 212 15.03 18.49 -11.84
CA ASP A 212 13.58 18.52 -12.14
C ASP A 212 12.74 17.51 -11.32
N LEU A 213 13.22 17.15 -10.12
CA LEU A 213 12.61 16.15 -9.23
C LEU A 213 11.09 16.28 -9.09
N ARG A 214 10.60 17.48 -8.73
CA ARG A 214 9.16 17.72 -8.53
C ARG A 214 8.36 17.59 -9.82
N GLY A 215 8.96 17.93 -10.96
CA GLY A 215 8.34 17.76 -12.28
C GLY A 215 8.14 16.28 -12.61
N ARG A 216 9.20 15.48 -12.41
CA ARG A 216 9.15 14.02 -12.56
C ARG A 216 8.16 13.37 -11.61
N TRP A 217 8.17 13.75 -10.34
CA TRP A 217 7.25 13.23 -9.33
C TRP A 217 5.78 13.48 -9.72
N ARG A 218 5.43 14.71 -10.11
CA ARG A 218 4.08 15.03 -10.60
C ARG A 218 3.73 14.25 -11.86
N HIS A 219 4.70 13.97 -12.73
CA HIS A 219 4.48 13.14 -13.91
C HIS A 219 4.18 11.70 -13.53
N ALA A 220 4.92 11.12 -12.58
CA ALA A 220 4.62 9.78 -12.07
C ALA A 220 3.25 9.70 -11.40
N GLU A 221 2.82 10.72 -10.63
CA GLU A 221 1.46 10.78 -10.08
C GLU A 221 0.41 10.73 -11.20
N ARG A 222 0.54 11.58 -12.23
CA ARG A 222 -0.40 11.57 -13.38
C ARG A 222 -0.45 10.20 -14.07
N LEU A 223 0.71 9.60 -14.35
CA LEU A 223 0.77 8.26 -14.96
C LEU A 223 0.11 7.20 -14.07
N THR A 224 0.27 7.32 -12.75
CA THR A 224 -0.39 6.42 -11.78
C THR A 224 -1.90 6.57 -11.86
N ASP A 225 -2.40 7.80 -11.81
CA ASP A 225 -3.83 8.09 -11.84
C ASP A 225 -4.47 7.65 -13.17
N GLU A 226 -3.78 7.85 -14.30
CA GLU A 226 -4.23 7.35 -15.61
C GLU A 226 -4.37 5.83 -15.66
N ARG A 227 -3.41 5.07 -15.09
CA ARG A 227 -3.47 3.60 -15.08
C ARG A 227 -4.56 3.09 -14.14
N VAL A 228 -4.75 3.74 -12.99
CA VAL A 228 -5.87 3.43 -12.07
C VAL A 228 -7.22 3.76 -12.72
N ALA A 229 -7.30 4.89 -13.42
CA ALA A 229 -8.50 5.29 -14.16
C ALA A 229 -8.85 4.31 -15.28
N GLU A 230 -7.85 3.79 -15.99
CA GLU A 230 -8.06 2.74 -16.99
C GLU A 230 -8.66 1.48 -16.37
N LEU A 231 -8.13 1.02 -15.22
CA LEU A 231 -8.70 -0.11 -14.49
C LEU A 231 -10.16 0.14 -14.07
N LEU A 232 -10.45 1.33 -13.52
CA LEU A 232 -11.81 1.74 -13.14
C LEU A 232 -12.76 1.72 -14.34
N ALA A 233 -12.33 2.27 -15.48
CA ALA A 233 -13.15 2.40 -16.69
C ALA A 233 -13.51 1.04 -17.31
N VAL A 234 -12.56 0.10 -17.35
CA VAL A 234 -12.78 -1.22 -17.96
C VAL A 234 -13.52 -2.21 -17.06
N THR A 235 -13.50 -1.99 -15.74
CA THR A 235 -14.02 -2.96 -14.76
C THR A 235 -15.39 -2.62 -14.22
N LEU A 236 -15.66 -1.32 -13.98
CA LEU A 236 -16.88 -0.85 -13.32
C LEU A 236 -17.73 -0.03 -14.30
N THR A 237 -19.05 -0.12 -14.19
CA THR A 237 -19.96 0.78 -14.93
C THR A 237 -19.89 2.22 -14.38
N GLY A 238 -20.51 3.18 -15.08
CA GLY A 238 -20.63 4.55 -14.57
C GLY A 238 -21.28 4.63 -13.18
N ASP A 239 -22.42 3.95 -13.01
CA ASP A 239 -23.15 3.90 -11.74
C ASP A 239 -22.32 3.26 -10.61
N GLU A 240 -21.55 2.22 -10.92
CA GLU A 240 -20.68 1.53 -9.96
C GLU A 240 -19.47 2.39 -9.57
N ARG A 241 -18.92 3.17 -10.51
CA ARG A 241 -17.87 4.16 -10.22
C ARG A 241 -18.39 5.26 -9.30
N ASP A 242 -19.61 5.73 -9.52
CA ASP A 242 -20.26 6.72 -8.66
C ASP A 242 -20.59 6.14 -7.27
N GLU A 243 -21.01 4.88 -7.21
CA GLU A 243 -21.22 4.15 -5.95
C GLU A 243 -19.91 4.00 -5.17
N LEU A 244 -18.84 3.55 -5.81
CA LEU A 244 -17.51 3.42 -5.22
C LEU A 244 -17.05 4.77 -4.64
N ARG A 245 -17.18 5.86 -5.41
CA ARG A 245 -16.84 7.22 -4.98
C ARG A 245 -17.56 7.60 -3.69
N ARG A 246 -18.88 7.45 -3.65
CA ARG A 246 -19.72 7.81 -2.49
C ARG A 246 -19.32 7.00 -1.25
N ARG A 247 -19.18 5.67 -1.39
CA ARG A 247 -18.86 4.78 -0.27
C ARG A 247 -17.47 5.05 0.31
N LEU A 248 -16.45 5.24 -0.53
CA LEU A 248 -15.10 5.59 -0.07
C LEU A 248 -15.04 6.98 0.57
N SER A 249 -15.81 7.94 0.06
CA SER A 249 -15.88 9.29 0.66
C SER A 249 -16.49 9.24 2.06
N ALA A 250 -17.59 8.47 2.24
CA ALA A 250 -18.23 8.28 3.54
C ALA A 250 -17.28 7.65 4.58
N LEU A 251 -16.47 6.67 4.19
CA LEU A 251 -15.47 6.06 5.09
C LEU A 251 -14.40 7.06 5.55
N ARG A 252 -13.93 7.92 4.64
CA ARG A 252 -12.92 8.93 4.98
C ARG A 252 -13.45 9.91 6.03
N ASP A 253 -14.67 10.39 5.83
CA ASP A 253 -15.27 11.38 6.72
C ASP A 253 -15.52 10.77 8.12
N ALA A 254 -15.89 9.49 8.20
CA ALA A 254 -15.99 8.77 9.47
C ALA A 254 -14.62 8.60 10.16
N SER A 255 -13.56 8.27 9.42
CA SER A 255 -12.22 8.11 9.98
C SER A 255 -11.59 9.42 10.45
N ALA A 256 -11.91 10.55 9.81
CA ALA A 256 -11.42 11.87 10.18
C ALA A 256 -12.06 12.40 11.48
N LEU A 257 -13.16 11.80 11.93
CA LEU A 257 -13.81 12.13 13.22
C LEU A 257 -13.17 11.39 14.41
N ILE A 258 -12.32 10.39 14.15
CA ILE A 258 -11.74 9.49 15.15
C ILE A 258 -10.22 9.72 15.32
N SER A 259 -9.60 10.48 14.41
CA SER A 259 -8.16 10.83 14.43
C SER A 259 -7.89 12.18 15.09
#